data_AF-A0A6G4U7X2-F1
#
_entry.id   AF-A0A6G4U7X2-F1
#
_cell.length_a   1.000
_cell.length_b   1.000
_cell.length_c   1.000
_cell.angle_alpha   90.00
_cell.angle_beta   90.00
_cell.angle_gamma   90.00
#
_symmetry.space_group_name_H-M   'P 1'
#
loop_
_entity.id
_entity.type
_entity.pdbx_description
1 polymer ?
#
loop_
_entity_poly.entity_id
_entity_poly.type
_entity_poly.pdbx_seq_one_letter_code
_entity_poly.pdbx_strand_id
1 'polypeptide(L)'
;MRWALAEEEDGRVRTRPLASDGSPAGPVSEHADLPSAVKAAPEATRWIWPATAAVYPRLLAAGTRVDRCYDAEAAETLLLAHEGLTGLPRSLPAAYARARGLPVPPDPPPRGAS
;
A
#
# COMPACT_ATOMS: atom_id res chain seq x y z
N MET A 1 -14.63 -4.45 -5.12
CA MET A 1 -13.64 -3.86 -6.05
C MET A 1 -12.38 -3.50 -5.27
N ARG A 2 -11.19 -3.71 -5.85
CA ARG A 2 -9.92 -3.40 -5.18
C ARG A 2 -9.41 -2.04 -5.62
N TRP A 3 -8.72 -1.32 -4.74
CA TRP A 3 -8.17 0.00 -5.03
C TRP A 3 -6.73 0.08 -4.55
N ALA A 4 -5.81 0.37 -5.46
CA ALA A 4 -4.44 0.68 -5.11
C ALA A 4 -4.36 2.12 -4.60
N LEU A 5 -3.55 2.31 -3.56
CA LEU A 5 -3.20 3.60 -2.98
C LEU A 5 -1.69 3.77 -3.00
N ALA A 6 -1.22 4.92 -3.49
CA ALA A 6 0.17 5.33 -3.43
C ALA A 6 0.26 6.77 -2.90
N GLU A 7 1.22 7.02 -2.02
CA GLU A 7 1.52 8.36 -1.52
C GLU A 7 2.74 8.91 -2.25
N GLU A 8 2.70 10.19 -2.59
CA GLU A 8 3.82 10.96 -3.09
C GLU A 8 4.62 11.57 -1.94
N GLU A 9 5.84 12.01 -2.21
CA GLU A 9 6.72 12.61 -1.19
C GLU A 9 6.14 13.89 -0.57
N ASP A 10 5.32 14.63 -1.33
CA ASP A 10 4.66 15.86 -0.88
C ASP A 10 3.35 15.60 -0.10
N GLY A 11 3.01 14.34 0.15
CA GLY A 11 1.81 13.93 0.89
C GLY A 11 0.55 13.81 0.04
N ARG A 12 0.60 14.13 -1.26
CA ARG A 12 -0.50 13.83 -2.19
C ARG A 12 -0.68 12.33 -2.32
N VAL A 13 -1.90 11.93 -2.66
CA VAL A 13 -2.25 10.52 -2.78
C VAL A 13 -2.82 10.25 -4.16
N ARG A 14 -2.34 9.18 -4.79
CA ARG A 14 -2.89 8.65 -6.02
C ARG A 14 -3.61 7.35 -5.73
N THR A 15 -4.82 7.20 -6.27
CA THR A 15 -5.59 5.97 -6.16
C THR A 15 -5.99 5.44 -7.52
N ARG A 16 -6.12 4.13 -7.66
CA ARG A 16 -6.61 3.51 -8.90
C ARG A 16 -7.45 2.27 -8.61
N PRO A 17 -8.64 2.13 -9.21
CA PRO A 17 -9.38 0.88 -9.15
C PRO A 17 -8.66 -0.23 -9.92
N LEU A 18 -8.69 -1.43 -9.36
CA LEU A 18 -8.13 -2.65 -9.94
C LEU A 18 -9.20 -3.73 -10.10
N ALA A 19 -9.05 -4.52 -11.16
CA ALA A 19 -9.78 -5.76 -11.36
C ALA A 19 -9.26 -6.85 -10.40
N SER A 20 -9.93 -8.01 -10.40
CA SER A 20 -9.60 -9.13 -9.52
C SER A 20 -8.23 -9.75 -9.81
N ASP A 21 -7.74 -9.64 -11.03
CA ASP A 21 -6.42 -10.08 -11.48
C ASP A 21 -5.31 -9.04 -11.21
N GLY A 22 -5.66 -7.88 -10.65
CA GLY A 22 -4.73 -6.78 -10.39
C GLY A 22 -4.50 -5.85 -11.60
N SER A 23 -5.13 -6.12 -12.74
CA SER A 23 -5.08 -5.21 -13.87
C SER A 23 -5.84 -3.91 -13.58
N PRO A 24 -5.45 -2.78 -14.20
CA PRO A 24 -6.19 -1.54 -14.08
C PRO A 24 -7.65 -1.63 -14.53
N ALA A 25 -8.57 -1.18 -13.66
CA ALA A 25 -10.00 -1.15 -13.96
C ALA A 25 -10.55 0.29 -14.17
N GLY A 26 -9.66 1.28 -14.26
CA GLY A 26 -10.07 2.68 -14.43
C GLY A 26 -8.89 3.67 -14.39
N PRO A 27 -9.20 4.98 -14.48
CA PRO A 27 -8.20 6.04 -14.42
C PRO A 27 -7.58 6.17 -13.03
N VAL A 28 -6.43 6.85 -12.96
CA VAL A 28 -5.84 7.30 -11.70
C VAL A 28 -6.60 8.53 -11.22
N SER A 29 -6.92 8.57 -9.93
CA SER A 29 -7.45 9.74 -9.24
C SER A 29 -6.40 10.32 -8.31
N GLU A 30 -6.28 11.65 -8.30
CA GLU A 30 -5.37 12.39 -7.42
C GLU A 30 -6.14 13.04 -6.28
N HIS A 31 -5.52 13.04 -5.10
CA HIS A 31 -6.10 13.55 -3.86
C HIS A 31 -5.05 14.36 -3.12
N ALA A 32 -5.51 15.37 -2.39
CA ALA A 32 -4.63 16.27 -1.64
C ALA A 32 -3.92 15.55 -0.48
N ASP A 33 -4.60 14.56 0.11
CA ASP A 33 -4.09 13.82 1.27
C ASP A 33 -4.73 12.43 1.37
N LEU A 34 -4.26 11.66 2.34
CA LEU A 34 -4.71 10.30 2.61
C LEU A 34 -6.17 10.20 3.07
N PRO A 35 -6.68 11.02 4.00
CA PRO A 35 -8.10 11.01 4.37
C PRO A 35 -9.05 11.35 3.22
N SER A 36 -8.71 12.32 2.38
CA SER A 36 -9.52 12.71 1.22
C SER A 36 -9.61 11.60 0.18
N ALA A 37 -8.51 10.90 -0.07
CA ALA A 37 -8.49 9.71 -0.92
C ALA A 37 -9.44 8.61 -0.42
N VAL A 38 -9.44 8.34 0.88
CA VAL A 38 -10.32 7.32 1.47
C VAL A 38 -11.79 7.73 1.41
N LYS A 39 -12.10 9.00 1.67
CA LYS A 39 -13.47 9.53 1.64
C LYS A 39 -14.08 9.59 0.23
N ALA A 40 -13.25 9.79 -0.79
CA ALA A 40 -13.69 9.86 -2.18
C ALA A 40 -13.98 8.48 -2.81
N ALA A 41 -13.48 7.40 -2.21
CA ALA A 41 -13.68 6.05 -2.73
C ALA A 41 -15.09 5.52 -2.41
N PRO A 42 -15.64 4.62 -3.25
CA PRO A 42 -16.92 3.96 -2.96
C PRO A 42 -16.90 3.22 -1.62
N GLU A 43 -18.07 3.11 -1.00
CA GLU A 43 -18.26 2.27 0.18
C GLU A 43 -17.84 0.81 -0.11
N ALA A 44 -17.41 0.10 0.94
CA ALA A 44 -16.89 -1.27 0.86
C ALA A 44 -15.66 -1.47 -0.05
N THR A 45 -14.92 -0.40 -0.38
CA THR A 45 -13.64 -0.49 -1.07
C THR A 45 -12.65 -1.39 -0.31
N ARG A 46 -12.04 -2.33 -1.04
CA ARG A 46 -10.90 -3.11 -0.54
C ARG A 46 -9.60 -2.41 -0.93
N TRP A 47 -9.00 -1.72 0.02
CA TRP A 47 -7.74 -1.01 -0.18
C TRP A 47 -6.56 -1.96 -0.34
N ILE A 48 -5.60 -1.58 -1.17
CA ILE A 48 -4.26 -2.14 -1.25
C ILE A 48 -3.31 -0.97 -1.03
N TRP A 49 -2.49 -1.06 0.01
CA TRP A 49 -1.49 -0.04 0.33
C TRP A 49 -0.11 -0.65 0.54
N PRO A 50 0.97 0.16 0.50
CA PRO A 50 2.33 -0.35 0.66
C PRO A 50 2.58 -1.02 2.01
N ALA A 51 2.16 -0.37 3.11
CA ALA A 51 2.31 -0.89 4.47
C ALA A 51 1.27 -0.27 5.41
N THR A 52 0.54 -1.09 6.17
CA THR A 52 -0.48 -0.64 7.13
C THR A 52 0.11 0.26 8.21
N ALA A 53 1.30 -0.07 8.69
CA ALA A 53 1.99 0.71 9.72
C ALA A 53 2.29 2.16 9.29
N ALA A 54 2.49 2.39 7.99
CA ALA A 54 2.72 3.73 7.45
C ALA A 54 1.44 4.53 7.20
N VAL A 55 0.31 3.84 6.98
CA VAL A 55 -0.92 4.46 6.45
C VAL A 55 -2.02 4.55 7.53
N TYR A 56 -2.29 3.48 8.25
CA TYR A 56 -3.46 3.41 9.13
C TYR A 56 -3.41 4.35 10.35
N PRO A 57 -2.27 4.55 11.04
CA PRO A 57 -2.20 5.51 12.14
C PRO A 57 -2.60 6.94 11.73
N ARG A 58 -2.19 7.36 10.53
CA ARG A 58 -2.52 8.70 9.98
C ARG A 58 -4.00 8.82 9.63
N LEU A 59 -4.62 7.76 9.12
CA LEU A 59 -6.07 7.72 8.92
C LEU A 59 -6.84 7.82 10.24
N LEU A 60 -6.41 7.07 11.25
CA LEU A 60 -7.02 7.10 12.58
C LEU A 60 -6.89 8.48 13.23
N ALA A 61 -5.72 9.12 13.15
CA ALA A 61 -5.50 10.48 13.64
C ALA A 61 -6.43 11.51 12.94
N ALA A 62 -6.77 11.27 11.68
CA ALA A 62 -7.72 12.08 10.91
C ALA A 62 -9.19 11.64 11.08
N GLY A 63 -9.50 10.77 12.06
CA GLY A 63 -10.84 10.29 12.34
C GLY A 63 -11.45 9.39 11.25
N THR A 64 -10.63 8.89 10.33
CA THR A 64 -11.07 8.06 9.20
C THR A 64 -10.79 6.59 9.50
N ARG A 65 -11.83 5.75 9.44
CA ARG A 65 -11.71 4.30 9.64
C ARG A 65 -11.85 3.56 8.32
N VAL A 66 -11.03 2.52 8.18
CA VAL A 66 -11.09 1.56 7.08
C VAL A 66 -11.19 0.18 7.69
N ASP A 67 -12.23 -0.56 7.33
CA ASP A 67 -12.49 -1.87 7.94
C ASP A 67 -11.53 -2.94 7.45
N ARG A 68 -11.14 -2.90 6.17
CA ARG A 68 -10.39 -3.98 5.53
C ARG A 68 -9.46 -3.47 4.43
N CYS A 69 -8.23 -3.98 4.44
CA CYS A 69 -7.18 -3.67 3.48
C CYS A 69 -6.38 -4.93 3.12
N TYR A 70 -5.59 -4.82 2.06
CA TYR A 70 -4.46 -5.69 1.74
C TYR A 70 -3.18 -4.90 1.96
N ASP A 71 -2.26 -5.50 2.69
CA ASP A 71 -0.96 -4.94 3.00
C ASP A 71 0.10 -5.67 2.18
N ALA A 72 0.75 -4.95 1.26
CA ALA A 72 1.75 -5.53 0.38
C ALA A 72 2.99 -5.99 1.14
N GLU A 73 3.47 -5.20 2.10
CA GLU A 73 4.62 -5.54 2.93
C GLU A 73 4.34 -6.75 3.84
N ALA A 74 3.13 -6.84 4.40
CA ALA A 74 2.73 -8.00 5.18
C ALA A 74 2.66 -9.27 4.32
N ALA A 75 2.12 -9.18 3.10
CA ALA A 75 2.08 -10.29 2.16
C ALA A 75 3.50 -10.75 1.77
N GLU A 76 4.39 -9.81 1.44
CA GLU A 76 5.78 -10.12 1.11
C GLU A 76 6.52 -10.76 2.29
N THR A 77 6.27 -10.29 3.52
CA THR A 77 6.84 -10.89 4.74
C THR A 77 6.48 -12.36 4.85
N LEU A 78 5.22 -12.72 4.57
CA LEU A 78 4.75 -14.11 4.64
C LEU A 78 5.34 -14.97 3.52
N LEU A 79 5.46 -14.43 2.30
CA LEU A 79 6.06 -15.13 1.17
C LEU A 79 7.55 -15.40 1.41
N LEU A 80 8.30 -14.40 1.88
CA LEU A 80 9.71 -14.56 2.23
C LEU A 80 9.90 -15.60 3.34
N ALA A 81 9.04 -15.59 4.36
CA ALA A 81 9.09 -16.59 5.42
C ALA A 81 8.81 -18.01 4.88
N HIS A 82 7.82 -18.14 3.98
CA HIS A 82 7.51 -19.41 3.33
C HIS A 82 8.69 -19.95 2.49
N GLU A 83 9.44 -19.06 1.84
CA GLU A 83 10.62 -19.40 1.04
C GLU A 83 11.92 -19.56 1.85
N GLY A 84 11.88 -19.39 3.19
CA GLY A 84 13.06 -19.45 4.05
C GLY A 84 13.99 -18.23 3.92
N LEU A 85 13.49 -17.12 3.37
CA LEU A 85 14.21 -15.88 3.10
C LEU A 85 13.87 -14.77 4.12
N THR A 86 13.67 -15.16 5.38
CA THR A 86 13.34 -14.23 6.45
C THR A 86 14.41 -13.15 6.61
N GLY A 87 13.99 -11.90 6.82
CA GLY A 87 14.90 -10.77 7.04
C GLY A 87 15.39 -10.06 5.77
N LEU A 88 15.02 -10.55 4.58
CA LEU A 88 15.22 -9.79 3.35
C LEU A 88 14.30 -8.56 3.27
N PRO A 89 14.67 -7.52 2.49
CA PRO A 89 13.81 -6.36 2.24
C PRO A 89 12.43 -6.76 1.72
N ARG A 90 11.39 -6.21 2.34
CA ARG A 90 9.98 -6.63 2.20
C ARG A 90 9.03 -5.49 1.79
N SER A 91 9.52 -4.27 1.65
CA SER A 91 8.74 -3.14 1.16
C SER A 91 8.20 -3.40 -0.26
N LEU A 92 7.15 -2.68 -0.66
CA LEU A 92 6.56 -2.83 -2.00
C LEU A 92 7.59 -2.66 -3.14
N PRO A 93 8.52 -1.69 -3.13
CA PRO A 93 9.59 -1.61 -4.12
C PRO A 93 10.51 -2.84 -4.13
N ALA A 94 10.83 -3.39 -2.95
CA ALA A 94 11.64 -4.61 -2.83
C ALA A 94 10.93 -5.84 -3.40
N ALA A 95 9.67 -6.04 -3.03
CA ALA A 95 8.81 -7.10 -3.56
C ALA A 95 8.70 -7.01 -5.09
N TYR A 96 8.45 -5.81 -5.62
CA TYR A 96 8.37 -5.56 -7.06
C TYR A 96 9.70 -5.88 -7.76
N ALA A 97 10.83 -5.42 -7.22
CA ALA A 97 12.14 -5.66 -7.79
C ALA A 97 12.44 -7.16 -7.86
N ARG A 98 12.21 -7.89 -6.76
CA ARG A 98 12.39 -9.35 -6.68
C ARG A 98 11.53 -10.09 -7.70
N ALA A 99 10.23 -9.76 -7.78
CA ALA A 99 9.31 -10.38 -8.73
C ALA A 99 9.69 -10.13 -10.20
N ARG A 100 10.51 -9.11 -10.48
CA ARG A 100 10.98 -8.75 -11.82
C ARG A 100 12.46 -9.10 -12.07
N GLY A 101 13.15 -9.73 -11.12
CA GLY A 101 14.58 -10.02 -11.22
C GLY A 101 15.46 -8.76 -11.28
N LEU A 102 14.99 -7.65 -10.71
CA LEU A 102 15.73 -6.38 -10.62
C LEU A 102 16.54 -6.31 -9.31
N PRO A 103 17.54 -5.41 -9.21
CA PRO A 103 18.23 -5.16 -7.96
C PRO A 103 17.25 -4.76 -6.85
N VAL A 104 17.28 -5.49 -5.73
CA VAL A 104 16.37 -5.27 -4.60
C VAL A 104 16.86 -4.10 -3.76
N PRO A 105 16.10 -2.99 -3.66
CA PRO A 105 16.47 -1.88 -2.78
C PRO A 105 16.34 -2.30 -1.30
N PRO A 106 17.12 -1.68 -0.39
CA PRO A 106 16.87 -1.83 1.04
C PRO A 106 15.51 -1.26 1.41
N ASP A 107 14.92 -1.77 2.48
CA ASP A 107 13.69 -1.19 3.01
C ASP A 107 13.93 0.21 3.54
N PRO A 108 12.95 1.13 3.40
CA PRO A 108 13.03 2.42 4.04
C PRO A 108 13.09 2.23 5.57
N PRO A 109 13.70 3.18 6.30
CA PRO A 109 13.67 3.13 7.76
C PRO A 109 12.21 3.05 8.26
N PRO A 110 11.96 2.34 9.37
CA PRO A 110 10.62 2.22 9.93
C PRO A 110 10.06 3.62 10.17
N ARG A 111 8.95 3.97 9.50
CA ARG A 111 8.24 5.22 9.77
C ARG A 111 7.47 5.02 11.08
N GLY A 112 8.09 5.41 12.19
CA GLY A 112 7.44 5.42 13.50
C GLY A 112 6.22 6.32 13.47
N ALA A 113 5.18 5.93 14.21
CA ALA A 113 4.03 6.80 14.48
C ALA A 113 4.53 8.03 15.24
N SER A 114 4.64 9.16 14.54
CA SER A 114 4.78 10.49 15.13
C SER A 114 3.43 10.98 15.65
#